data_AF-C0B6F7-F1
#
_entry.id   AF-C0B6F7-F1
#
_cell.length_a   1.000
_cell.length_b   1.000
_cell.length_c   1.000
_cell.angle_alpha   90.00
_cell.angle_beta   90.00
_cell.angle_gamma   90.00
#
_symmetry.space_group_name_H-M   'P 1'
#
loop_
_entity.id
_entity.type
_entity.pdbx_description
1 polymer ?
#
loop_
_entity_poly.entity_id
_entity_poly.type
_entity_poly.pdbx_seq_one_letter_code
_entity_poly.pdbx_strand_id
1 'polypeptide(L)' 'QRIHDYDMLMEKLAKRGMTEEGLETYLDTFKHGMPPHGGLGIGMERLTMQLLGEDNVRETTLFPRDLSRLTP' A
#
# COMPACT_ATOMS: atom_id res chain seq x y z
N GLN A 1 9.35 8.59 -3.28
CA GLN A 1 10.05 8.78 -2.00
C GLN A 1 9.03 8.78 -0.86
N ARG A 2 9.34 8.19 0.29
CA ARG A 2 8.52 8.24 1.50
C ARG A 2 9.04 9.31 2.46
N ILE A 3 8.16 9.80 3.35
CA ILE A 3 8.56 10.73 4.42
C ILE A 3 9.26 9.90 5.49
N HIS A 4 10.50 10.26 5.81
CA HIS A 4 11.32 9.60 6.83
C HIS A 4 11.51 10.49 8.06
N ASP A 5 11.27 11.80 7.93
CA ASP A 5 11.26 12.74 9.04
C ASP A 5 9.96 12.60 9.87
N TYR A 6 10.11 12.49 11.19
CA TYR A 6 8.99 12.22 12.09
C TYR A 6 8.00 13.39 12.16
N ASP A 7 8.48 14.63 12.31
CA ASP A 7 7.61 15.80 12.49
C ASP A 7 6.82 16.09 11.21
N MET A 8 7.47 15.97 10.05
CA MET A 8 6.79 16.06 8.74
C MET A 8 5.73 14.97 8.55
N LEU A 9 5.98 13.75 9.05
CA LEU A 9 5.01 12.66 8.98
C LEU A 9 3.79 12.95 9.86
N MET A 10 4.00 13.45 11.08
CA MET A 10 2.94 13.86 12.01
C MET A 10 2.09 14.99 11.47
N GLU A 11 2.71 16.03 10.91
CA GLU A 11 2.00 17.14 10.26
C GLU A 11 1.10 16.63 9.12
N LYS A 12 1.59 15.66 8.34
CA LYS A 12 0.84 15.09 7.22
C LYS A 12 -0.32 14.21 7.68
N LEU A 13 -0.17 13.45 8.77
CA LEU A 13 -1.26 12.69 9.37
C LEU A 13 -2.37 13.64 9.85
N ALA A 14 -2.02 14.70 10.57
CA ALA A 14 -2.96 15.71 11.04
C ALA A 14 -3.70 16.39 9.88
N LYS A 15 -2.99 16.80 8.81
CA LYS A 15 -3.58 17.38 7.60
C LYS A 15 -4.54 16.43 6.87
N ARG A 16 -4.38 15.11 7.05
CA ARG A 16 -5.25 14.08 6.47
C ARG A 16 -6.39 13.66 7.40
N GLY A 17 -6.48 14.25 8.60
CA GLY A 17 -7.47 13.86 9.61
C GLY A 17 -7.26 12.44 10.14
N MET A 18 -6.03 11.92 10.09
CA MET A 18 -5.68 10.60 10.60
C MET A 18 -5.20 10.70 12.05
N THR A 19 -5.53 9.69 12.86
CA THR A 19 -5.04 9.53 14.23
C THR A 19 -3.80 8.65 14.26
N GLU A 20 -3.09 8.65 15.38
CA GLU A 20 -1.95 7.77 15.64
C GLU A 20 -2.37 6.34 16.03
N GLU A 21 -3.67 6.12 16.29
CA GLU A 21 -4.21 4.86 16.77
C GLU A 21 -3.91 3.71 15.80
N GLY A 22 -3.19 2.68 16.28
CA GLY A 22 -2.76 1.53 15.50
C GLY A 22 -1.50 1.77 14.65
N LEU A 23 -0.92 2.96 14.70
CA LEU A 23 0.33 3.32 14.01
C LEU A 23 1.51 3.51 14.97
N GLU A 24 1.33 3.26 16.27
CA GLU A 24 2.31 3.60 17.31
C GLU A 24 3.66 2.95 17.03
N THR A 25 3.67 1.64 16.80
CA THR A 25 4.89 0.87 16.47
C THR A 25 5.51 1.32 15.14
N TYR A 26 4.69 1.73 14.17
CA TYR A 26 5.20 2.25 12.90
C TYR A 26 5.90 3.58 13.12
N LEU A 27 5.25 4.53 13.79
CA LEU A 27 5.75 5.88 14.05
C LEU A 27 7.01 5.88 14.92
N ASP A 28 7.14 4.93 15.85
CA ASP A 28 8.30 4.80 16.72
C ASP A 28 9.61 4.61 15.93
N THR A 29 9.55 3.87 14.82
CA THR A 29 10.73 3.69 13.94
C THR A 29 11.21 5.00 13.31
N PHE A 30 10.32 5.97 13.11
CA PHE A 30 10.67 7.29 12.58
C PHE A 30 11.26 8.20 13.67
N LYS A 31 10.76 8.07 14.92
CA LYS A 31 11.31 8.79 16.09
C LYS A 31 12.77 8.41 16.37
N HIS A 32 13.13 7.16 16.13
CA HIS A 32 14.45 6.62 16.45
C HIS A 32 15.43 6.59 15.26
N GLY A 33 15.11 7.26 14.15
CA GLY A 33 16.04 7.48 13.05
C GLY A 33 15.75 6.63 11.81
N MET A 34 14.68 6.95 11.08
CA MET A 34 14.36 6.32 9.80
C MET A 34 15.23 6.93 8.66
N PRO A 35 15.97 6.13 7.88
CA PRO A 35 16.72 6.64 6.74
C PRO A 35 15.81 7.06 5.58
N PRO A 36 16.30 7.91 4.67
CA PRO A 36 15.61 8.19 3.41
C PRO A 36 15.33 6.90 2.63
N HIS A 37 14.07 6.64 2.31
CA HIS A 37 13.66 5.41 1.65
C HIS A 37 12.50 5.63 0.66
N GLY A 38 12.23 4.60 -0.14
CA GLY A 38 11.20 4.59 -1.14
C GLY A 38 11.03 3.20 -1.74
N GLY A 39 9.98 3.04 -2.53
CA GLY A 39 9.68 1.80 -3.21
C GLY A 39 8.43 1.92 -4.05
N LEU A 40 8.11 0.83 -4.75
CA LEU A 40 6.93 0.68 -5.57
C LEU A 40 6.29 -0.68 -5.27
N GLY A 41 4.98 -0.77 -5.49
CA GLY A 41 4.24 -2.03 -5.43
C GLY A 41 3.65 -2.32 -6.81
N ILE A 42 3.71 -3.58 -7.24
CA ILE A 42 3.15 -4.03 -8.51
C ILE A 42 2.16 -5.15 -8.21
N GLY A 43 0.93 -5.01 -8.70
CA GLY A 43 -0.06 -6.09 -8.65
C GLY A 43 0.27 -7.11 -9.74
N MET A 44 0.56 -8.35 -9.35
CA MET A 44 1.01 -9.39 -10.27
C MET A 44 -0.05 -9.70 -11.33
N GLU A 45 -1.30 -9.87 -10.92
CA GLU A 45 -2.44 -10.18 -11.79
C GLU A 45 -2.71 -9.04 -12.77
N ARG A 46 -2.61 -7.78 -12.31
CA ARG A 46 -2.76 -6.59 -13.16
C ARG A 46 -1.58 -6.41 -14.12
N LEU A 47 -0.35 -6.72 -13.69
CA LEU A 47 0.80 -6.70 -14.59
C LEU A 47 0.60 -7.73 -15.70
N THR A 48 0.22 -8.96 -15.36
CA THR A 48 -0.07 -10.02 -16.34
C THR A 48 -1.20 -9.60 -17.29
N MET A 49 -2.29 -9.02 -16.77
CA MET A 49 -3.42 -8.53 -17.57
C MET A 49 -2.95 -7.51 -18.62
N GLN A 50 -2.12 -6.55 -18.21
CA GLN A 50 -1.57 -5.53 -19.11
C GLN A 50 -0.56 -6.12 -20.12
N LEU A 51 0.26 -7.08 -19.71
CA LEU A 51 1.24 -7.73 -20.59
C LEU A 51 0.57 -8.56 -21.69
N LEU A 52 -0.57 -9.18 -21.38
CA LEU A 52 -1.33 -10.03 -22.31
C LEU A 52 -2.43 -9.26 -23.07
N GLY A 53 -2.77 -8.05 -22.63
CA GLY A 53 -3.83 -7.25 -23.24
C GLY A 53 -5.24 -7.74 -22.91
N GLU A 54 -5.41 -8.37 -21.74
CA GLU A 54 -6.71 -8.85 -21.27
C GLU A 54 -7.59 -7.70 -20.75
N ASP A 55 -8.90 -7.84 -20.91
CA ASP A 55 -9.88 -6.80 -20.52
C ASP A 55 -10.25 -6.87 -19.03
N ASN A 56 -10.09 -8.04 -18.39
CA ASN A 56 -10.51 -8.26 -17.01
C ASN A 56 -9.44 -8.96 -16.17
N VAL A 57 -9.12 -8.42 -14.99
CA VAL A 57 -8.11 -8.99 -14.08
C VAL A 57 -8.44 -10.42 -13.63
N ARG A 58 -9.71 -10.83 -13.73
CA ARG A 58 -10.13 -12.20 -13.43
C ARG A 58 -9.57 -13.21 -14.43
N GLU A 59 -9.25 -12.80 -15.65
CA GLU A 59 -8.68 -13.66 -16.70
C GLU A 59 -7.21 -14.00 -16.41
N THR A 60 -6.56 -13.20 -15.56
CA THR A 60 -5.17 -13.40 -15.14
C THR A 60 -5.04 -13.79 -13.66
N THR A 61 -6.14 -14.19 -13.02
CA THR A 61 -6.19 -14.64 -11.63
C THR A 61 -6.70 -16.09 -11.58
N LEU A 62 -5.96 -17.00 -10.95
CA LEU A 62 -6.29 -18.43 -10.95
C LEU A 62 -7.64 -18.74 -10.27
N PHE A 63 -7.85 -18.18 -9.07
CA PHE A 63 -9.12 -18.27 -8.32
C PHE A 63 -9.56 -16.85 -7.93
N PRO A 64 -10.24 -16.13 -8.84
CA PRO A 64 -10.63 -14.74 -8.62
C PRO A 64 -11.48 -14.55 -7.36
N ARG A 65 -11.17 -13.49 -6.61
CA ARG A 65 -11.87 -13.08 -5.39
C ARG A 65 -12.48 -11.71 -5.59
N ASP A 66 -13.77 -11.59 -5.30
CA ASP A 66 -14.50 -10.31 -5.29
C ASP A 66 -15.66 -10.36 -4.29
N LEU A 67 -16.43 -9.27 -4.18
CA LEU A 67 -17.56 -9.15 -3.26
C LEU A 67 -18.66 -10.22 -3.48
N SER A 68 -18.76 -10.78 -4.69
CA SER A 68 -19.76 -11.78 -5.10
C SER A 68 -19.21 -13.20 -5.19
N ARG A 69 -17.88 -13.39 -5.21
CA ARG A 69 -17.22 -14.67 -5.38
C ARG A 69 -16.25 -14.97 -4.24
N LEU A 70 -16.69 -15.87 -3.34
CA LEU A 70 -15.93 -16.31 -2.15
C LEU A 70 -15.42 -17.75 -2.23
N THR A 71 -15.82 -18.54 -3.24
CA THR A 71 -15.40 -19.93 -3.41
C THR A 71 -15.26 -20.33 -4.89
N PRO A 72 -14.38 -21.31 -5.20
CA PRO A 72 -13.13 -21.55 -4.48
C PRO A 72 -12.26 -20.30 -4.50
#